data_AF-A0A359BKQ9-F1
#
_entry.id   AF-A0A359BKQ9-F1
#
_cell.length_a   1.000
_cell.length_b   1.000
_cell.length_c   1.000
_cell.angle_alpha   90.00
_cell.angle_beta   90.00
_cell.angle_gamma   90.00
#
_symmetry.space_group_name_H-M   'P 1'
#
loop_
_entity.id
_entity.type
_entity.pdbx_description
1 polymer ?
#
loop_
_entity_poly.entity_id
_entity_poly.type
_entity_poly.pdbx_seq_one_letter_code
_entity_poly.pdbx_strand_id
1 'polypeptide(L)'
;MAITLNTDDYHLKTQLNLSTSRWQGYADKSIDEVIEAEAESGNTLAKDYGRKLFGSADELINTFQLNDPSNKYNIINKLSAEQREKVLQMLDTDDMVVGLNFFTQDKLQEMLQYASPAENINVALEAFPLQKIIQMMPEDELEGFFMSDDLKKEVITAQLRNLDPESLIQMTEGITGQSVDTNDISKVLNQLTSLPDKQFKETMATLDPEVQQAIILQMANEDMSVMSNFSTGAYIDMVSQQQKPDMVKSMVALNPESLQIMTRELPDDLFSIVASQIDTKQLAQFLINKCPQVLEQFVSMGNAGSIH
;
A
#
# COMPACT_ATOMS: atom_id res chain seq x y z
N MET A 1 13.66 -4.89 -30.46
CA MET A 1 14.16 -3.51 -30.28
C MET A 1 15.29 -3.57 -29.27
N ALA A 2 16.47 -3.06 -29.62
CA ALA A 2 17.56 -2.89 -28.66
C ALA A 2 17.12 -1.81 -27.67
N ILE A 3 17.15 -2.14 -26.38
CA ILE A 3 16.83 -1.20 -25.31
C ILE A 3 18.14 -0.50 -24.97
N THR A 4 18.26 0.78 -25.33
CA THR A 4 19.42 1.61 -25.02
C THR A 4 19.21 2.34 -23.70
N LEU A 5 20.21 2.31 -22.81
CA LEU A 5 20.22 3.14 -21.60
C LEU A 5 20.75 4.53 -21.95
N ASN A 6 20.18 5.56 -21.34
CA ASN A 6 20.78 6.90 -21.36
C ASN A 6 22.03 6.87 -20.48
N THR A 7 23.17 7.26 -21.03
CA THR A 7 24.46 7.17 -20.33
C THR A 7 25.10 8.54 -20.24
N ASP A 8 25.82 8.81 -19.15
CA ASP A 8 26.58 10.05 -19.06
C ASP A 8 27.89 9.90 -19.87
N ASP A 9 27.77 10.19 -21.17
CA ASP A 9 28.88 10.21 -22.12
C ASP A 9 30.05 11.08 -21.65
N TYR A 10 29.77 12.17 -20.94
CA TYR A 10 30.81 13.07 -20.44
C TYR A 10 31.57 12.43 -19.28
N HIS A 11 30.85 11.78 -18.36
CA HIS A 11 31.45 11.02 -17.29
C HIS A 11 32.33 9.87 -17.84
N LEU A 12 31.81 9.07 -18.79
CA LEU A 12 32.56 7.94 -19.36
C LEU A 12 33.82 8.41 -20.11
N LYS A 13 33.72 9.48 -20.93
CA LYS A 13 34.86 10.11 -21.61
C LYS A 13 35.97 10.51 -20.63
N THR A 14 35.57 11.09 -19.50
CA THR A 14 36.51 11.59 -18.50
C THR A 14 37.22 10.44 -17.78
N GLN A 15 36.49 9.38 -17.40
CA GLN A 15 37.07 8.22 -16.72
C GLN A 15 38.00 7.41 -17.63
N LEU A 16 37.67 7.29 -18.91
CA LEU A 16 38.47 6.57 -19.91
C LEU A 16 39.56 7.44 -20.58
N ASN A 17 39.62 8.74 -20.23
CA ASN A 17 40.51 9.76 -20.80
C ASN A 17 40.44 9.82 -22.34
N LEU A 18 39.22 9.82 -22.89
CA LEU A 18 38.97 9.82 -24.33
C LEU A 18 38.77 11.23 -24.87
N SER A 19 39.40 11.54 -26.00
CA SER A 19 39.13 12.78 -26.73
C SER A 19 37.74 12.75 -27.37
N THR A 20 37.16 13.92 -27.64
CA THR A 20 35.86 14.04 -28.32
C THR A 20 35.84 13.35 -29.68
N SER A 21 36.94 13.40 -30.43
CA SER A 21 37.06 12.75 -31.74
C SER A 21 37.11 11.23 -31.63
N ARG A 22 37.76 10.70 -30.59
CA ARG A 22 37.85 9.25 -30.33
C ARG A 22 36.50 8.71 -29.86
N TRP A 23 35.77 9.46 -29.04
CA TRP A 23 34.41 9.11 -28.63
C TRP A 23 33.40 9.09 -29.77
N GLN A 24 33.51 10.03 -30.72
CA GLN A 24 32.61 10.05 -31.88
C GLN A 24 32.73 8.80 -32.75
N GLY A 25 33.88 8.11 -32.71
CA GLY A 25 34.08 6.81 -33.35
C GLY A 25 33.34 5.65 -32.67
N TYR A 26 32.67 5.90 -31.55
CA TYR A 26 31.92 4.95 -30.74
C TYR A 26 30.43 5.30 -30.64
N ALA A 27 29.93 6.21 -31.49
CA ALA A 27 28.57 6.71 -31.43
C ALA A 27 27.48 5.62 -31.62
N ASP A 28 27.86 4.47 -32.18
CA ASP A 28 27.03 3.29 -32.40
C ASP A 28 27.33 2.13 -31.44
N LYS A 29 28.27 2.32 -30.49
CA LYS A 29 28.74 1.29 -29.56
C LYS A 29 28.13 1.42 -28.16
N SER A 30 27.94 0.28 -27.49
CA SER A 30 27.58 0.25 -26.07
C SER A 30 28.77 0.66 -25.17
N ILE A 31 28.49 0.97 -23.90
CA ILE A 31 29.55 1.30 -22.91
C ILE A 31 30.61 0.20 -22.83
N ASP A 32 30.23 -1.07 -22.85
CA ASP A 32 31.20 -2.16 -22.76
C ASP A 32 32.01 -2.29 -24.03
N GLU A 33 31.41 -2.13 -25.21
CA GLU A 33 32.16 -2.14 -26.46
C GLU A 33 33.16 -0.99 -26.53
N VAL A 34 32.86 0.15 -25.88
CA VAL A 34 33.82 1.24 -25.69
C VAL A 34 34.93 0.82 -24.72
N ILE A 35 34.58 0.23 -23.57
CA ILE A 35 35.55 -0.22 -22.56
C ILE A 35 36.45 -1.35 -23.09
N GLU A 36 35.88 -2.35 -23.77
CA GLU A 36 36.55 -3.50 -24.37
C GLU A 36 37.43 -3.06 -25.54
N ALA A 37 36.92 -2.26 -26.50
CA ALA A 37 37.73 -1.73 -27.59
C ALA A 37 38.89 -0.87 -27.07
N GLU A 38 38.67 -0.08 -26.02
CA GLU A 38 39.73 0.68 -25.37
C GLU A 38 40.73 -0.22 -24.65
N ALA A 39 40.28 -1.23 -23.91
CA ALA A 39 41.12 -2.21 -23.22
C ALA A 39 41.97 -3.05 -24.19
N GLU A 40 41.41 -3.43 -25.33
CA GLU A 40 42.09 -4.12 -26.44
C GLU A 40 43.09 -3.19 -27.14
N SER A 41 42.77 -1.90 -27.26
CA SER A 41 43.69 -0.88 -27.78
C SER A 41 44.82 -0.52 -26.82
N GLY A 42 44.86 -1.14 -25.62
CA GLY A 42 45.91 -0.96 -24.63
C GLY A 42 45.63 0.10 -23.56
N ASN A 43 44.40 0.61 -23.48
CA ASN A 43 43.99 1.56 -22.44
C ASN A 43 43.82 0.84 -21.09
N THR A 44 44.81 0.98 -20.20
CA THR A 44 44.77 0.35 -18.87
C THR A 44 43.65 0.93 -17.98
N LEU A 45 43.24 2.18 -18.21
CA LEU A 45 42.13 2.80 -17.48
C LEU A 45 40.80 2.10 -17.76
N ALA A 46 40.60 1.59 -18.98
CA ALA A 46 39.39 0.85 -19.34
C ALA A 46 39.28 -0.49 -18.56
N LYS A 47 40.41 -1.20 -18.41
CA LYS A 47 40.46 -2.45 -17.62
C LYS A 47 40.16 -2.23 -16.14
N ASP A 48 40.66 -1.14 -15.57
CA ASP A 48 40.43 -0.79 -14.17
C ASP A 48 39.02 -0.22 -13.95
N TYR A 49 38.50 0.52 -14.93
CA TYR A 49 37.17 1.12 -14.87
C TYR A 49 36.05 0.06 -14.89
N GLY A 50 36.18 -1.02 -15.66
CA GLY A 50 35.23 -2.14 -15.61
C GLY A 50 35.11 -2.75 -14.20
N ARG A 51 36.24 -2.95 -13.49
CA ARG A 51 36.23 -3.43 -12.10
C ARG A 51 35.61 -2.42 -11.13
N LYS A 52 35.85 -1.12 -11.37
CA LYS A 52 35.32 -0.03 -10.54
C LYS A 52 33.80 0.13 -10.71
N LEU A 53 33.30 -0.01 -11.94
CA LEU A 53 31.89 0.11 -12.30
C LEU A 53 31.01 -0.91 -11.57
N PHE A 54 31.43 -2.18 -11.53
CA PHE A 54 30.71 -3.24 -10.81
C PHE A 54 31.06 -3.34 -9.33
N GLY A 55 32.00 -2.53 -8.84
CA GLY A 55 32.45 -2.52 -7.44
C GLY A 55 31.93 -1.34 -6.62
N SER A 56 31.28 -0.34 -7.25
CA SER A 56 30.86 0.90 -6.61
C SER A 56 29.46 1.31 -7.04
N ALA A 57 28.54 1.42 -6.07
CA ALA A 57 27.17 1.87 -6.31
C ALA A 57 27.14 3.28 -6.94
N ASP A 58 27.94 4.22 -6.44
CA ASP A 58 27.95 5.60 -6.98
C ASP A 58 28.46 5.64 -8.44
N GLU A 59 29.43 4.80 -8.80
CA GLU A 59 29.91 4.70 -10.18
C GLU A 59 28.86 4.08 -11.10
N LEU A 60 28.16 3.05 -10.64
CA LEU A 60 27.06 2.42 -11.37
C LEU A 60 25.93 3.44 -11.62
N ILE A 61 25.58 4.22 -10.60
CA ILE A 61 24.53 5.24 -10.67
C ILE A 61 24.88 6.32 -11.69
N ASN A 62 26.11 6.83 -11.66
CA ASN A 62 26.51 7.89 -12.59
C ASN A 62 26.61 7.37 -14.03
N THR A 63 27.16 6.17 -14.20
CA THR A 63 27.43 5.58 -15.52
C THR A 63 26.14 5.19 -16.25
N PHE A 64 25.25 4.48 -15.57
CA PHE A 64 23.95 4.06 -16.11
C PHE A 64 22.83 5.07 -15.84
N GLN A 65 23.17 6.25 -15.34
CA GLN A 65 22.25 7.31 -14.96
C GLN A 65 21.03 6.75 -14.22
N LEU A 66 21.25 5.96 -13.16
CA LEU A 66 20.16 5.27 -12.45
C LEU A 66 19.19 6.23 -11.76
N ASN A 67 19.48 7.53 -11.73
CA ASN A 67 18.51 8.56 -11.33
C ASN A 67 17.44 8.83 -12.40
N ASP A 68 17.66 8.41 -13.66
CA ASP A 68 16.67 8.45 -14.73
C ASP A 68 15.67 7.29 -14.54
N PRO A 69 14.37 7.56 -14.32
CA PRO A 69 13.35 6.53 -14.19
C PRO A 69 13.27 5.59 -15.40
N SER A 70 13.59 6.09 -16.60
CA SER A 70 13.59 5.31 -17.85
C SER A 70 14.65 4.22 -17.81
N ASN A 71 15.83 4.53 -17.27
CA ASN A 71 16.92 3.57 -17.13
C ASN A 71 16.61 2.55 -16.04
N LYS A 72 16.07 2.97 -14.89
CA LYS A 72 15.60 2.04 -13.86
C LYS A 72 14.55 1.09 -14.43
N TYR A 73 13.55 1.61 -15.14
CA TYR A 73 12.51 0.82 -15.80
C TYR A 73 13.11 -0.23 -16.73
N ASN A 74 14.01 0.18 -17.63
CA ASN A 74 14.64 -0.72 -18.60
C ASN A 74 15.39 -1.85 -17.90
N ILE A 75 16.15 -1.53 -16.85
CA ILE A 75 16.89 -2.51 -16.04
C ILE A 75 15.95 -3.46 -15.32
N ILE A 76 14.94 -2.93 -14.64
CA ILE A 76 13.97 -3.72 -13.85
C ILE A 76 13.19 -4.68 -14.77
N ASN A 77 12.82 -4.25 -15.97
CA ASN A 77 12.09 -5.09 -16.91
C ASN A 77 12.94 -6.30 -17.39
N LYS A 78 14.28 -6.23 -17.31
CA LYS A 78 15.17 -7.37 -17.61
C LYS A 78 15.40 -8.33 -16.45
N LEU A 79 14.96 -7.98 -15.25
CA LEU A 79 15.07 -8.86 -14.09
C LEU A 79 14.19 -10.11 -14.25
N SER A 80 14.68 -11.24 -13.74
CA SER A 80 13.87 -12.45 -13.59
C SER A 80 12.77 -12.26 -12.55
N ALA A 81 11.76 -13.13 -12.54
CA ALA A 81 10.69 -13.08 -11.54
C ALA A 81 11.23 -13.12 -10.09
N GLU A 82 12.24 -13.95 -9.82
CA GLU A 82 12.88 -14.04 -8.49
C GLU A 82 13.60 -12.72 -8.11
N GLN A 83 14.23 -12.06 -9.08
CA GLN A 83 14.91 -10.79 -8.85
C GLN A 83 13.91 -9.64 -8.65
N ARG A 84 12.81 -9.63 -9.42
CA ARG A 84 11.73 -8.65 -9.24
C ARG A 84 11.06 -8.78 -7.88
N GLU A 85 10.94 -9.99 -7.35
CA GLU A 85 10.44 -10.22 -5.98
C GLU A 85 11.35 -9.56 -4.92
N LYS A 86 12.68 -9.58 -5.14
CA LYS A 86 13.61 -8.84 -4.25
C LYS A 86 13.48 -7.34 -4.39
N VAL A 87 13.26 -6.85 -5.60
CA VAL A 87 12.99 -5.43 -5.88
C VAL A 87 11.68 -4.99 -5.21
N LEU A 88 10.63 -5.81 -5.24
CA LEU A 88 9.37 -5.56 -4.55
C LEU A 88 9.57 -5.41 -3.03
N GLN A 89 10.43 -6.24 -2.41
CA GLN A 89 10.76 -6.16 -0.98
C GLN A 89 11.52 -4.87 -0.59
N MET A 90 12.05 -4.13 -1.57
CA MET A 90 12.77 -2.87 -1.37
C MET A 90 11.90 -1.63 -1.61
N LEU A 91 10.66 -1.81 -2.08
CA LEU A 91 9.73 -0.70 -2.28
C LEU A 91 9.19 -0.22 -0.94
N ASP A 92 9.11 1.10 -0.81
CA ASP A 92 8.42 1.72 0.31
C ASP A 92 6.90 1.56 0.14
N THR A 93 6.19 1.66 1.26
CA THR A 93 4.72 1.51 1.29
C THR A 93 4.04 2.53 0.37
N ASP A 94 4.51 3.77 0.37
CA ASP A 94 3.98 4.85 -0.48
C ASP A 94 4.11 4.52 -1.97
N ASP A 95 5.23 3.94 -2.39
CA ASP A 95 5.44 3.56 -3.80
C ASP A 95 4.50 2.43 -4.21
N MET A 96 4.30 1.43 -3.35
CA MET A 96 3.34 0.35 -3.59
C MET A 96 1.92 0.89 -3.71
N VAL A 97 1.52 1.81 -2.83
CA VAL A 97 0.22 2.50 -2.89
C VAL A 97 0.05 3.27 -4.20
N VAL A 98 1.09 3.96 -4.68
CA VAL A 98 1.05 4.62 -6.00
C VAL A 98 0.77 3.58 -7.09
N GLY A 99 1.39 2.40 -7.02
CA GLY A 99 1.15 1.29 -7.93
C GLY A 99 -0.31 0.82 -7.98
N LEU A 100 -1.04 0.91 -6.87
CA LEU A 100 -2.45 0.53 -6.83
C LEU A 100 -3.33 1.40 -7.74
N ASN A 101 -2.90 2.62 -8.12
CA ASN A 101 -3.63 3.46 -9.07
C ASN A 101 -3.80 2.84 -10.45
N PHE A 102 -2.96 1.86 -10.81
CA PHE A 102 -3.05 1.16 -12.09
C PHE A 102 -4.21 0.15 -12.14
N PHE A 103 -4.76 -0.26 -11.00
CA PHE A 103 -5.92 -1.14 -10.97
C PHE A 103 -7.23 -0.37 -11.15
N THR A 104 -8.27 -1.10 -11.52
CA THR A 104 -9.66 -0.62 -11.48
C THR A 104 -10.17 -0.63 -10.04
N GLN A 105 -11.18 0.18 -9.76
CA GLN A 105 -11.82 0.23 -8.43
C GLN A 105 -12.36 -1.14 -8.01
N ASP A 106 -13.04 -1.86 -8.92
CA ASP A 106 -13.54 -3.21 -8.66
C ASP A 106 -12.44 -4.19 -8.27
N LYS A 107 -11.27 -4.10 -8.92
CA LYS A 107 -10.12 -4.97 -8.60
C LYS A 107 -9.52 -4.62 -7.24
N LEU A 108 -9.46 -3.33 -6.90
CA LEU A 108 -9.01 -2.87 -5.58
C LEU A 108 -9.97 -3.35 -4.47
N GLN A 109 -11.27 -3.33 -4.73
CA GLN A 109 -12.27 -3.87 -3.79
C GLN A 109 -12.10 -5.38 -3.60
N GLU A 110 -11.91 -6.15 -4.68
CA GLU A 110 -11.59 -7.58 -4.61
C GLU A 110 -10.33 -7.84 -3.78
N MET A 111 -9.28 -7.05 -3.98
CA MET A 111 -8.02 -7.17 -3.24
C MET A 111 -8.20 -6.94 -1.73
N LEU A 112 -9.03 -5.98 -1.32
CA LEU A 112 -9.32 -5.74 0.10
C LEU A 112 -10.01 -6.93 0.80
N GLN A 113 -10.72 -7.78 0.06
CA GLN A 113 -11.34 -8.99 0.62
C GLN A 113 -10.30 -10.00 1.13
N TYR A 114 -9.07 -9.93 0.64
CA TYR A 114 -7.96 -10.77 1.10
C TYR A 114 -7.16 -10.14 2.24
N ALA A 115 -7.37 -8.85 2.54
CA ALA A 115 -6.76 -8.20 3.69
C ALA A 115 -7.42 -8.67 4.99
N SER A 116 -6.68 -8.62 6.09
CA SER A 116 -7.23 -9.03 7.38
C SER A 116 -8.35 -8.09 7.86
N PRO A 117 -9.25 -8.53 8.75
CA PRO A 117 -10.29 -7.65 9.31
C PRO A 117 -9.71 -6.38 9.95
N ALA A 118 -8.60 -6.51 10.68
CA ALA A 118 -7.92 -5.39 11.32
C ALA A 118 -7.39 -4.37 10.30
N GLU A 119 -6.83 -4.84 9.19
CA GLU A 119 -6.39 -3.96 8.11
C GLU A 119 -7.55 -3.21 7.45
N ASN A 120 -8.67 -3.89 7.21
CA ASN A 120 -9.85 -3.24 6.62
C ASN A 120 -10.44 -2.18 7.56
N ILE A 121 -10.41 -2.38 8.87
CA ILE A 121 -10.76 -1.35 9.86
C ILE A 121 -9.81 -0.15 9.75
N ASN A 122 -8.50 -0.39 9.67
CA ASN A 122 -7.50 0.68 9.56
C ASN A 122 -7.66 1.47 8.25
N VAL A 123 -7.90 0.80 7.13
CA VAL A 123 -8.18 1.45 5.84
C VAL A 123 -9.44 2.33 5.93
N ALA A 124 -10.50 1.84 6.58
CA ALA A 124 -11.70 2.65 6.80
C ALA A 124 -11.44 3.87 7.70
N LEU A 125 -10.63 3.73 8.76
CA LEU A 125 -10.22 4.82 9.65
C LEU A 125 -9.32 5.86 8.98
N GLU A 126 -8.51 5.43 8.00
CA GLU A 126 -7.73 6.34 7.17
C GLU A 126 -8.63 7.09 6.18
N ALA A 127 -9.66 6.41 5.65
CA ALA A 127 -10.61 6.98 4.71
C ALA A 127 -11.62 7.96 5.34
N PHE A 128 -12.05 7.70 6.58
CA PHE A 128 -13.15 8.41 7.23
C PHE A 128 -12.92 8.55 8.75
N PRO A 129 -13.43 9.63 9.39
CA PRO A 129 -13.43 9.71 10.84
C PRO A 129 -14.37 8.64 11.43
N LEU A 130 -14.04 8.14 12.64
CA LEU A 130 -14.78 7.07 13.32
C LEU A 130 -16.30 7.31 13.37
N GLN A 131 -16.73 8.54 13.70
CA GLN A 131 -18.14 8.90 13.73
C GLN A 131 -18.83 8.67 12.38
N LYS A 132 -18.14 8.99 11.27
CA LYS A 132 -18.68 8.81 9.93
C LYS A 132 -18.74 7.33 9.54
N ILE A 133 -17.75 6.53 9.94
CA ILE A 133 -17.78 5.07 9.75
C ILE A 133 -19.02 4.48 10.40
N ILE A 134 -19.25 4.80 11.68
CA ILE A 134 -20.40 4.28 12.43
C ILE A 134 -21.72 4.75 11.83
N GLN A 135 -21.80 6.00 11.36
CA GLN A 135 -22.99 6.51 10.65
C GLN A 135 -23.24 5.86 9.28
N MET A 136 -22.20 5.29 8.66
CA MET A 136 -22.29 4.58 7.38
C MET A 136 -22.56 3.09 7.56
N MET A 137 -22.51 2.56 8.79
CA MET A 137 -22.81 1.16 9.05
C MET A 137 -24.25 0.83 8.64
N PRO A 138 -24.45 -0.25 7.87
CA PRO A 138 -25.78 -0.79 7.59
C PRO A 138 -26.55 -1.10 8.87
N GLU A 139 -27.88 -0.98 8.83
CA GLU A 139 -28.73 -1.26 10.00
C GLU A 139 -28.55 -2.69 10.51
N ASP A 140 -28.46 -3.68 9.61
CA ASP A 140 -28.23 -5.08 9.96
C ASP A 140 -26.87 -5.32 10.66
N GLU A 141 -25.84 -4.53 10.32
CA GLU A 141 -24.54 -4.55 11.02
C GLU A 141 -24.65 -3.94 12.43
N LEU A 142 -25.41 -2.85 12.58
CA LEU A 142 -25.68 -2.22 13.88
C LEU A 142 -26.48 -3.15 14.80
N GLU A 143 -27.51 -3.79 14.28
CA GLU A 143 -28.29 -4.81 15.01
C GLU A 143 -27.41 -6.00 15.40
N GLY A 144 -26.62 -6.51 14.44
CA GLY A 144 -25.71 -7.63 14.61
C GLY A 144 -24.65 -7.39 15.68
N PHE A 145 -24.15 -6.15 15.79
CA PHE A 145 -23.19 -5.75 16.81
C PHE A 145 -23.70 -6.04 18.23
N PHE A 146 -24.94 -5.70 18.54
CA PHE A 146 -25.52 -5.93 19.87
C PHE A 146 -25.84 -7.41 20.13
N MET A 147 -25.99 -8.20 19.07
CA MET A 147 -26.21 -9.64 19.13
C MET A 147 -24.92 -10.46 19.23
N SER A 148 -23.75 -9.83 19.08
CA SER A 148 -22.46 -10.51 19.18
C SER A 148 -22.28 -11.21 20.53
N ASP A 149 -21.84 -12.47 20.51
CA ASP A 149 -21.53 -13.24 21.72
C ASP A 149 -20.34 -12.65 22.49
N ASP A 150 -19.42 -12.00 21.79
CA ASP A 150 -18.22 -11.38 22.37
C ASP A 150 -18.58 -10.12 23.17
N LEU A 151 -19.72 -9.51 22.88
CA LEU A 151 -20.17 -8.31 23.54
C LEU A 151 -20.91 -8.62 24.85
N LYS A 152 -20.31 -8.23 25.97
CA LYS A 152 -20.88 -8.44 27.31
C LYS A 152 -21.84 -7.32 27.68
N LYS A 153 -23.01 -7.69 28.23
CA LYS A 153 -24.01 -6.74 28.73
C LYS A 153 -23.45 -5.73 29.72
N GLU A 154 -22.51 -6.12 30.58
CA GLU A 154 -21.90 -5.23 31.55
C GLU A 154 -21.16 -4.06 30.88
N VAL A 155 -20.54 -4.31 29.73
CA VAL A 155 -19.82 -3.29 28.95
C VAL A 155 -20.82 -2.30 28.36
N ILE A 156 -21.88 -2.79 27.70
CA ILE A 156 -22.93 -1.93 27.13
C ILE A 156 -23.58 -1.09 28.24
N THR A 157 -23.90 -1.73 29.38
CA THR A 157 -24.53 -1.08 30.53
C THR A 157 -23.68 0.06 31.09
N ALA A 158 -22.34 -0.11 31.12
CA ALA A 158 -21.44 0.94 31.54
C ALA A 158 -21.52 2.16 30.60
N GLN A 159 -21.56 1.92 29.28
CA GLN A 159 -21.64 2.99 28.29
C GLN A 159 -22.96 3.74 28.31
N LEU A 160 -24.08 3.03 28.51
CA LEU A 160 -25.39 3.66 28.62
C LEU A 160 -25.46 4.74 29.70
N ARG A 161 -24.68 4.62 30.78
CA ARG A 161 -24.65 5.62 31.87
C ARG A 161 -23.86 6.88 31.52
N ASN A 162 -23.04 6.81 30.49
CA ASN A 162 -22.15 7.87 30.04
C ASN A 162 -22.66 8.57 28.78
N LEU A 163 -23.80 8.13 28.22
CA LEU A 163 -24.47 8.81 27.11
C LEU A 163 -24.89 10.22 27.52
N ASP A 164 -24.92 11.12 26.54
CA ASP A 164 -25.46 12.46 26.76
C ASP A 164 -26.98 12.40 27.05
N PRO A 165 -27.55 13.43 27.71
CA PRO A 165 -28.95 13.44 28.07
C PRO A 165 -29.92 13.35 26.89
N GLU A 166 -29.56 13.83 25.70
CA GLU A 166 -30.42 13.82 24.52
C GLU A 166 -30.52 12.40 23.95
N SER A 167 -29.39 11.71 23.80
CA SER A 167 -29.33 10.29 23.42
C SER A 167 -30.09 9.40 24.42
N LEU A 168 -29.98 9.70 25.72
CA LEU A 168 -30.73 9.00 26.77
C LEU A 168 -32.23 9.19 26.66
N ILE A 169 -32.70 10.41 26.34
CA ILE A 169 -34.12 10.68 26.11
C ILE A 169 -34.59 9.89 24.89
N GLN A 170 -33.92 10.01 23.75
CA GLN A 170 -34.28 9.30 22.52
C GLN A 170 -34.35 7.78 22.71
N MET A 171 -33.35 7.19 23.39
CA MET A 171 -33.37 5.77 23.74
C MET A 171 -34.59 5.41 24.59
N THR A 172 -34.90 6.23 25.60
CA THR A 172 -36.00 5.98 26.52
C THR A 172 -37.36 6.12 25.81
N GLU A 173 -37.49 7.09 24.91
CA GLU A 173 -38.67 7.24 24.04
C GLU A 173 -38.82 6.05 23.09
N GLY A 174 -37.72 5.58 22.49
CA GLY A 174 -37.71 4.40 21.61
C GLY A 174 -38.13 3.11 22.32
N ILE A 175 -37.68 2.91 23.57
CA ILE A 175 -38.06 1.72 24.37
C ILE A 175 -39.51 1.79 24.86
N THR A 176 -39.96 2.97 25.30
CA THR A 176 -41.25 3.12 25.98
C THR A 176 -42.40 3.51 25.07
N GLY A 177 -42.10 4.06 23.88
CA GLY A 177 -43.07 4.63 22.95
C GLY A 177 -43.76 5.89 23.47
N GLN A 178 -43.24 6.52 24.53
CA GLN A 178 -43.83 7.71 25.17
C GLN A 178 -42.76 8.79 25.32
N SER A 179 -43.18 10.07 25.27
CA SER A 179 -42.24 11.16 25.57
C SER A 179 -41.92 11.18 27.06
N VAL A 180 -40.63 11.32 27.38
CA VAL A 180 -40.12 11.11 28.75
C VAL A 180 -39.51 12.36 29.33
N ASP A 181 -39.75 12.55 30.61
CA ASP A 181 -39.09 13.59 31.39
C ASP A 181 -37.76 13.05 31.96
N THR A 182 -36.78 13.92 32.16
CA THR A 182 -35.40 13.55 32.61
C THR A 182 -35.36 12.71 33.89
N ASN A 183 -36.38 12.79 34.75
CA ASN A 183 -36.49 12.01 35.99
C ASN A 183 -36.80 10.52 35.77
N ASP A 184 -37.30 10.12 34.60
CA ASP A 184 -37.66 8.73 34.30
C ASP A 184 -36.54 7.95 33.60
N ILE A 185 -35.54 8.65 33.04
CA ILE A 185 -34.35 8.07 32.41
C ILE A 185 -33.66 7.06 33.34
N SER A 186 -33.45 7.44 34.60
CA SER A 186 -32.80 6.57 35.59
C SER A 186 -33.60 5.30 35.90
N LYS A 187 -34.94 5.37 35.84
CA LYS A 187 -35.79 4.20 36.06
C LYS A 187 -35.73 3.26 34.88
N VAL A 188 -35.79 3.78 33.65
CA VAL A 188 -35.73 2.97 32.44
C VAL A 188 -34.36 2.33 32.27
N LEU A 189 -33.27 3.05 32.55
CA LEU A 189 -31.92 2.48 32.59
C LEU A 189 -31.82 1.32 33.60
N ASN A 190 -32.37 1.47 34.80
CA ASN A 190 -32.37 0.38 35.79
C ASN A 190 -33.22 -0.81 35.35
N GLN A 191 -34.37 -0.57 34.70
CA GLN A 191 -35.21 -1.65 34.16
C GLN A 191 -34.51 -2.39 33.02
N LEU A 192 -33.97 -1.65 32.04
CA LEU A 192 -33.22 -2.18 30.91
C LEU A 192 -32.03 -3.03 31.40
N THR A 193 -31.22 -2.49 32.31
CA THR A 193 -30.05 -3.19 32.86
C THR A 193 -30.41 -4.35 33.79
N SER A 194 -31.66 -4.47 34.23
CA SER A 194 -32.15 -5.64 35.00
C SER A 194 -32.64 -6.79 34.12
N LEU A 195 -32.85 -6.58 32.81
CA LEU A 195 -33.31 -7.61 31.88
C LEU A 195 -32.32 -8.79 31.80
N PRO A 196 -32.77 -10.03 31.57
CA PRO A 196 -31.90 -11.13 31.19
C PRO A 196 -31.02 -10.77 29.97
N ASP A 197 -29.80 -11.29 29.91
CA ASP A 197 -28.79 -10.95 28.87
C ASP A 197 -29.35 -10.98 27.45
N LYS A 198 -30.02 -12.08 27.07
CA LYS A 198 -30.66 -12.22 25.77
C LYS A 198 -31.70 -11.12 25.48
N GLN A 199 -32.60 -10.87 26.43
CA GLN A 199 -33.65 -9.85 26.25
C GLN A 199 -33.06 -8.44 26.20
N PHE A 200 -31.98 -8.19 26.95
CA PHE A 200 -31.25 -6.94 26.88
C PHE A 200 -30.66 -6.73 25.48
N LYS A 201 -29.91 -7.70 24.96
CA LYS A 201 -29.33 -7.62 23.60
C LYS A 201 -30.39 -7.45 22.52
N GLU A 202 -31.48 -8.21 22.61
CA GLU A 202 -32.67 -8.05 21.75
C GLU A 202 -33.22 -6.63 21.79
N THR A 203 -33.37 -6.05 22.98
CA THR A 203 -33.85 -4.67 23.12
C THR A 203 -32.87 -3.68 22.48
N MET A 204 -31.57 -3.82 22.73
CA MET A 204 -30.54 -2.95 22.16
C MET A 204 -30.49 -3.00 20.63
N ALA A 205 -30.64 -4.19 20.04
CA ALA A 205 -30.70 -4.36 18.60
C ALA A 205 -31.96 -3.77 17.97
N THR A 206 -33.06 -3.60 18.72
CA THR A 206 -34.30 -2.99 18.19
C THR A 206 -34.41 -1.48 18.39
N LEU A 207 -33.40 -0.85 19.01
CA LEU A 207 -33.37 0.60 19.18
C LEU A 207 -33.23 1.31 17.83
N ASP A 208 -33.65 2.58 17.78
CA ASP A 208 -33.43 3.42 16.61
C ASP A 208 -31.93 3.47 16.23
N PRO A 209 -31.59 3.43 14.93
CA PRO A 209 -30.19 3.40 14.48
C PRO A 209 -29.33 4.54 15.03
N GLU A 210 -29.89 5.74 15.20
CA GLU A 210 -29.17 6.89 15.77
C GLU A 210 -28.70 6.63 17.20
N VAL A 211 -29.52 5.96 18.01
CA VAL A 211 -29.19 5.59 19.39
C VAL A 211 -28.14 4.49 19.42
N GLN A 212 -28.28 3.48 18.54
CA GLN A 212 -27.28 2.41 18.38
C GLN A 212 -25.91 2.98 18.02
N GLN A 213 -25.87 3.87 17.03
CA GLN A 213 -24.66 4.55 16.58
C GLN A 213 -24.00 5.35 17.71
N ALA A 214 -24.79 6.07 18.52
CA ALA A 214 -24.27 6.83 19.67
C ALA A 214 -23.57 5.91 20.70
N ILE A 215 -24.20 4.78 21.02
CA ILE A 215 -23.65 3.79 21.95
C ILE A 215 -22.38 3.15 21.40
N ILE A 216 -22.42 2.71 20.14
CA ILE A 216 -21.26 2.09 19.47
C ILE A 216 -20.10 3.08 19.38
N LEU A 217 -20.38 4.34 19.06
CA LEU A 217 -19.36 5.39 19.01
C LEU A 217 -18.70 5.60 20.36
N GLN A 218 -19.49 5.63 21.44
CA GLN A 218 -18.96 5.74 22.78
C GLN A 218 -18.08 4.53 23.14
N MET A 219 -18.52 3.31 22.81
CA MET A 219 -17.74 2.10 22.98
C MET A 219 -16.42 2.13 22.21
N ALA A 220 -16.46 2.54 20.94
CA ALA A 220 -15.29 2.57 20.07
C ALA A 220 -14.28 3.65 20.45
N ASN A 221 -14.74 4.76 21.05
CA ASN A 221 -13.86 5.79 21.60
C ASN A 221 -13.10 5.31 22.85
N GLU A 222 -13.66 4.40 23.64
CA GLU A 222 -12.99 3.80 24.80
C GLU A 222 -12.10 2.61 24.40
N ASP A 223 -12.60 1.76 23.50
CA ASP A 223 -11.90 0.58 23.00
C ASP A 223 -12.21 0.35 21.52
N MET A 224 -11.24 0.67 20.65
CA MET A 224 -11.37 0.50 19.20
C MET A 224 -11.55 -0.96 18.78
N SER A 225 -11.19 -1.93 19.63
CA SER A 225 -11.33 -3.35 19.29
C SER A 225 -12.77 -3.77 19.04
N VAL A 226 -13.76 -3.02 19.57
CA VAL A 226 -15.19 -3.27 19.33
C VAL A 226 -15.55 -3.16 17.86
N MET A 227 -14.80 -2.40 17.06
CA MET A 227 -15.01 -2.30 15.61
C MET A 227 -14.81 -3.64 14.91
N SER A 228 -14.11 -4.59 15.53
CA SER A 228 -13.94 -5.96 15.02
C SER A 228 -15.23 -6.79 15.06
N ASN A 229 -16.29 -6.32 15.73
CA ASN A 229 -17.59 -6.99 15.73
C ASN A 229 -18.40 -6.77 14.44
N PHE A 230 -18.01 -5.79 13.62
CA PHE A 230 -18.62 -5.56 12.31
C PHE A 230 -17.97 -6.43 11.24
N SER A 231 -18.72 -6.77 10.20
CA SER A 231 -18.18 -7.55 9.10
C SER A 231 -17.13 -6.77 8.31
N THR A 232 -16.14 -7.50 7.79
CA THR A 232 -15.14 -6.93 6.88
C THR A 232 -15.78 -6.35 5.61
N GLY A 233 -16.88 -6.95 5.14
CA GLY A 233 -17.62 -6.48 3.97
C GLY A 233 -18.15 -5.06 4.14
N ALA A 234 -18.67 -4.72 5.33
CA ALA A 234 -19.17 -3.37 5.60
C ALA A 234 -18.07 -2.30 5.40
N TYR A 235 -16.86 -2.53 5.93
CA TYR A 235 -15.74 -1.61 5.74
C TYR A 235 -15.30 -1.48 4.28
N ILE A 236 -15.20 -2.61 3.58
CA ILE A 236 -14.82 -2.65 2.17
C ILE A 236 -15.82 -1.85 1.33
N ASP A 237 -17.11 -2.06 1.56
CA ASP A 237 -18.18 -1.37 0.83
C ASP A 237 -18.17 0.14 1.11
N MET A 238 -17.91 0.57 2.36
CA MET A 238 -17.76 1.98 2.70
C MET A 238 -16.61 2.65 1.94
N VAL A 239 -15.42 2.04 1.97
CA VAL A 239 -14.23 2.56 1.28
C VAL A 239 -14.45 2.57 -0.23
N SER A 240 -15.16 1.57 -0.76
CA SER A 240 -15.49 1.47 -2.19
C SER A 240 -16.50 2.51 -2.67
N GLN A 241 -17.18 3.24 -1.78
CA GLN A 241 -18.00 4.40 -2.16
C GLN A 241 -17.16 5.65 -2.48
N GLN A 242 -15.87 5.66 -2.09
CA GLN A 242 -14.98 6.76 -2.43
C GLN A 242 -14.63 6.79 -3.93
N GLN A 243 -14.13 7.93 -4.38
CA GLN A 243 -13.48 8.00 -5.68
C GLN A 243 -12.18 7.19 -5.62
N LYS A 244 -11.84 6.48 -6.71
CA LYS A 244 -10.63 5.64 -6.78
C LYS A 244 -9.36 6.28 -6.19
N PRO A 245 -9.02 7.56 -6.47
CA PRO A 245 -7.81 8.16 -5.91
C PRO A 245 -7.81 8.23 -4.37
N ASP A 246 -8.96 8.42 -3.74
CA ASP A 246 -9.07 8.51 -2.28
C ASP A 246 -9.09 7.12 -1.65
N MET A 247 -9.78 6.16 -2.29
CA MET A 247 -9.67 4.74 -1.94
C MET A 247 -8.21 4.28 -1.94
N VAL A 248 -7.46 4.56 -3.00
CA VAL A 248 -6.04 4.18 -3.08
C VAL A 248 -5.22 4.82 -1.97
N LYS A 249 -5.43 6.10 -1.65
CA LYS A 249 -4.73 6.75 -0.53
C LYS A 249 -4.99 6.03 0.79
N SER A 250 -6.24 5.63 1.07
CA SER A 250 -6.59 4.95 2.32
C SER A 250 -5.90 3.59 2.48
N MET A 251 -5.52 2.95 1.37
CA MET A 251 -4.80 1.67 1.36
C MET A 251 -3.35 1.77 1.88
N VAL A 252 -2.83 2.97 2.15
CA VAL A 252 -1.56 3.16 2.88
C VAL A 252 -1.60 2.55 4.29
N ALA A 253 -2.80 2.39 4.86
CA ALA A 253 -3.01 1.77 6.16
C ALA A 253 -2.92 0.22 6.13
N LEU A 254 -2.79 -0.38 4.95
CA LEU A 254 -2.52 -1.82 4.81
C LEU A 254 -1.10 -2.16 5.25
N ASN A 255 -0.90 -3.38 5.72
CA ASN A 255 0.44 -3.84 6.06
C ASN A 255 1.31 -3.99 4.80
N PRO A 256 2.64 -3.83 4.91
CA PRO A 256 3.54 -3.97 3.77
C PRO A 256 3.41 -5.31 3.04
N GLU A 257 3.16 -6.42 3.76
CA GLU A 257 2.97 -7.74 3.15
C GLU A 257 1.73 -7.79 2.25
N SER A 258 0.61 -7.21 2.68
CA SER A 258 -0.62 -7.12 1.90
C SER A 258 -0.41 -6.25 0.65
N LEU A 259 0.26 -5.10 0.80
CA LEU A 259 0.62 -4.24 -0.32
C LEU A 259 1.56 -4.92 -1.31
N GLN A 260 2.50 -5.73 -0.84
CA GLN A 260 3.38 -6.53 -1.70
C GLN A 260 2.57 -7.56 -2.51
N ILE A 261 1.63 -8.26 -1.87
CA ILE A 261 0.73 -9.21 -2.56
C ILE A 261 -0.06 -8.49 -3.65
N MET A 262 -0.65 -7.34 -3.34
CA MET A 262 -1.43 -6.55 -4.31
C MET A 262 -0.55 -6.02 -5.45
N THR A 263 0.64 -5.51 -5.14
CA THR A 263 1.60 -4.99 -6.14
C THR A 263 2.11 -6.10 -7.06
N ARG A 264 2.21 -7.35 -6.58
CA ARG A 264 2.61 -8.51 -7.39
C ARG A 264 1.59 -8.86 -8.48
N GLU A 265 0.33 -8.47 -8.32
CA GLU A 265 -0.70 -8.66 -9.36
C GLU A 265 -0.55 -7.68 -10.54
N LEU A 266 0.35 -6.69 -10.45
CA LEU A 266 0.62 -5.78 -11.56
C LEU A 266 1.28 -6.54 -12.73
N PRO A 267 0.85 -6.27 -13.98
CA PRO A 267 1.60 -6.68 -15.16
C PRO A 267 3.05 -6.18 -15.10
N ASP A 268 3.97 -6.96 -15.66
CA ASP A 268 5.42 -6.71 -15.65
C ASP A 268 5.83 -5.27 -16.00
N ASP A 269 5.22 -4.70 -17.03
CA ASP A 269 5.51 -3.33 -17.47
C ASP A 269 5.04 -2.30 -16.41
N LEU A 270 3.86 -2.48 -15.82
CA LEU A 270 3.33 -1.58 -14.79
C LEU A 270 4.10 -1.73 -13.47
N PHE A 271 4.45 -2.96 -13.10
CA PHE A 271 5.35 -3.23 -11.98
C PHE A 271 6.68 -2.49 -12.16
N SER A 272 7.28 -2.54 -13.37
CA SER A 272 8.56 -1.88 -13.66
C SER A 272 8.47 -0.37 -13.54
N ILE A 273 7.31 0.24 -13.82
CA ILE A 273 7.06 1.67 -13.59
C ILE A 273 7.08 1.97 -12.09
N VAL A 274 6.38 1.18 -11.28
CA VAL A 274 6.34 1.37 -9.81
C VAL A 274 7.72 1.15 -9.20
N ALA A 275 8.37 0.04 -9.56
CA ALA A 275 9.70 -0.32 -9.09
C ALA A 275 10.78 0.71 -9.50
N SER A 276 10.55 1.54 -10.51
CA SER A 276 11.45 2.64 -10.85
C SER A 276 11.53 3.74 -9.78
N GLN A 277 10.62 3.76 -8.80
CA GLN A 277 10.64 4.71 -7.68
C GLN A 277 11.63 4.33 -6.58
N ILE A 278 12.10 3.08 -6.53
CA ILE A 278 13.06 2.58 -5.54
C ILE A 278 14.27 3.50 -5.42
N ASP A 279 14.75 3.65 -4.19
CA ASP A 279 15.98 4.37 -3.89
C ASP A 279 17.13 3.92 -4.80
N THR A 280 17.71 4.90 -5.50
CA THR A 280 18.71 4.66 -6.54
C THR A 280 19.96 3.95 -5.99
N LYS A 281 20.35 4.22 -4.73
CA LYS A 281 21.50 3.56 -4.10
C LYS A 281 21.19 2.14 -3.71
N GLN A 282 20.02 1.88 -3.16
CA GLN A 282 19.56 0.54 -2.86
C GLN A 282 19.49 -0.33 -4.12
N LEU A 283 18.90 0.19 -5.21
CA LEU A 283 18.86 -0.51 -6.49
C LEU A 283 20.27 -0.79 -7.03
N ALA A 284 21.17 0.19 -7.02
CA ALA A 284 22.55 0.00 -7.48
C ALA A 284 23.30 -1.08 -6.68
N GLN A 285 23.14 -1.07 -5.36
CA GLN A 285 23.75 -2.07 -4.48
C GLN A 285 23.17 -3.46 -4.71
N PHE A 286 21.85 -3.57 -4.96
CA PHE A 286 21.20 -4.82 -5.32
C PHE A 286 21.73 -5.37 -6.66
N LEU A 287 21.84 -4.51 -7.67
CA LEU A 287 22.34 -4.89 -8.99
C LEU A 287 23.78 -5.42 -8.92
N ILE A 288 24.65 -4.76 -8.15
CA ILE A 288 26.05 -5.20 -7.95
C ILE A 288 26.11 -6.56 -7.26
N ASN A 289 25.38 -6.75 -6.15
CA ASN A 289 25.58 -7.91 -5.29
C ASN A 289 24.77 -9.15 -5.70
N LYS A 290 23.64 -8.95 -6.36
CA LYS A 290 22.63 -10.01 -6.59
C LYS A 290 22.24 -10.16 -8.06
N CYS A 291 22.48 -9.15 -8.89
CA CYS A 291 22.13 -9.19 -10.31
C CYS A 291 23.27 -8.73 -11.24
N PRO A 292 24.56 -9.11 -11.02
CA PRO A 292 25.65 -8.67 -11.90
C PRO A 292 25.41 -9.07 -13.35
N GLN A 293 24.81 -10.24 -13.60
CA GLN A 293 24.45 -10.75 -14.92
C GLN A 293 23.44 -9.88 -15.68
N VAL A 294 22.62 -9.09 -14.98
CA VAL A 294 21.67 -8.17 -15.62
C VAL A 294 22.42 -6.94 -16.11
N LEU A 295 23.37 -6.45 -15.30
CA LEU A 295 24.28 -5.40 -15.74
C LEU A 295 25.10 -5.86 -16.93
N GLU A 296 25.59 -7.11 -16.92
CA GLU A 296 26.26 -7.74 -18.06
C GLU A 296 25.38 -7.77 -19.32
N GLN A 297 24.04 -7.84 -19.23
CA GLN A 297 23.17 -7.79 -20.40
C GLN A 297 23.05 -6.40 -21.02
N PHE A 298 23.05 -5.33 -20.23
CA PHE A 298 23.14 -3.96 -20.76
C PHE A 298 24.54 -3.61 -21.26
N VAL A 299 25.49 -4.45 -20.91
CA VAL A 299 26.89 -4.45 -21.32
C VAL A 299 27.07 -5.35 -22.57
N SER A 300 26.27 -6.42 -22.75
CA SER A 300 26.47 -7.46 -23.80
C SER A 300 25.27 -7.77 -24.73
N MET A 301 24.17 -7.01 -24.74
CA MET A 301 23.05 -7.27 -25.66
C MET A 301 23.33 -6.80 -27.10
N GLY A 302 24.19 -7.54 -27.78
CA GLY A 302 24.55 -7.39 -29.19
C GLY A 302 24.97 -8.70 -29.87
N ASN A 303 24.51 -9.87 -29.40
CA ASN A 303 24.74 -11.15 -30.08
C ASN A 303 23.44 -11.97 -30.22
N ALA A 304 22.49 -11.44 -30.99
CA ALA A 304 21.40 -12.22 -31.59
C ALA A 304 20.79 -11.43 -32.77
N GLY A 305 21.60 -11.20 -33.82
CA GLY A 305 21.12 -10.48 -35.01
C GLY A 305 21.95 -10.64 -36.29
N SER A 306 23.05 -11.39 -36.25
CA SER A 306 23.88 -11.64 -37.44
C SER A 306 23.62 -13.04 -38.01
N ILE A 307 22.45 -13.21 -38.61
CA ILE A 307 22.30 -14.14 -39.74
C ILE A 307 21.61 -13.35 -40.85
N HIS A 308 22.42 -12.75 -41.72
CA HIS A 308 22.29 -12.83 -43.18
C HIS A 308 23.57 -12.31 -43.85
#